data_AF-A0A1G0G398-F1
#
_entry.id   AF-A0A1G0G398-F1
#
_cell.length_a   1.000
_cell.length_b   1.000
_cell.length_c   1.000
_cell.angle_alpha   90.00
_cell.angle_beta   90.00
_cell.angle_gamma   90.00
#
_symmetry.space_group_name_H-M   'P 1'
#
loop_
_entity.id
_entity.type
_entity.pdbx_description
1 polymer ?
#
loop_
_entity_poly.entity_id
_entity_poly.type
_entity_poly.pdbx_seq_one_letter_code
_entity_poly.pdbx_strand_id
1 'polypeptide(L)' 'MKIAALNNLIKNGESTTIEFKSSTANLKSAAETLCAFLNGPGGIVLIGVADNKKLIGQQVTDRTKLDISNILKKI' A
#
# COMPACT_ATOMS: atom_id res chain seq x y z
N MET A 1 -10.92 -0.62 -9.07
CA MET A 1 -11.33 -1.37 -7.84
C MET A 1 -12.56 -0.70 -7.25
N LYS A 2 -13.61 -1.47 -6.87
CA LYS A 2 -14.82 -0.90 -6.24
C LYS A 2 -14.63 -0.76 -4.72
N ILE A 3 -15.21 0.27 -4.10
CA ILE A 3 -15.13 0.54 -2.65
C ILE A 3 -15.59 -0.67 -1.82
N ALA A 4 -16.62 -1.39 -2.26
CA ALA A 4 -17.08 -2.60 -1.58
C ALA A 4 -16.00 -3.70 -1.49
N ALA A 5 -15.20 -3.87 -2.56
CA ALA A 5 -14.11 -4.83 -2.56
C ALA A 5 -12.95 -4.40 -1.65
N LEU A 6 -12.71 -3.09 -1.53
CA LEU A 6 -11.71 -2.53 -0.62
C LEU A 6 -12.06 -2.81 0.85
N ASN A 7 -13.33 -2.61 1.22
CA ASN A 7 -13.79 -2.90 2.58
C ASN A 7 -13.62 -4.37 2.96
N ASN A 8 -13.82 -5.29 2.01
CA ASN A 8 -13.59 -6.72 2.24
C ASN A 8 -12.11 -7.04 2.46
N LEU A 9 -11.21 -6.45 1.67
CA LEU A 9 -9.77 -6.60 1.85
C LEU A 9 -9.32 -6.10 3.23
N ILE A 10 -9.79 -4.94 3.65
CA ILE A 10 -9.43 -4.36 4.95
C ILE A 10 -9.95 -5.21 6.11
N LYS A 11 -11.16 -5.78 5.99
CA LYS A 11 -11.70 -6.72 6.98
C LYS A 11 -10.83 -7.98 7.10
N ASN A 12 -10.47 -8.57 5.97
CA ASN A 12 -9.64 -9.78 5.92
C ASN A 12 -8.24 -9.54 6.53
N GLY A 13 -7.73 -8.32 6.44
CA GLY A 13 -6.46 -7.93 7.05
C GLY A 13 -5.26 -8.17 6.14
N GLU A 14 -4.07 -7.98 6.72
CA GLU A 14 -2.80 -8.26 6.06
C GLU A 14 -2.62 -9.76 5.81
N SER A 15 -1.88 -10.09 4.76
CA SER A 15 -1.56 -11.46 4.37
C SER A 15 -0.25 -11.48 3.59
N THR A 16 0.17 -12.66 3.15
CA THR A 16 1.37 -12.82 2.29
C THR A 16 1.30 -12.08 0.96
N THR A 17 0.13 -11.56 0.58
CA THR A 17 -0.10 -10.81 -0.67
C THR A 17 -0.75 -9.43 -0.43
N ILE A 18 -0.99 -9.05 0.83
CA ILE A 18 -1.66 -7.80 1.18
C ILE A 18 -0.95 -7.15 2.37
N GLU A 19 -0.46 -5.94 2.18
CA GLU A 19 0.19 -5.15 3.24
C GLU A 19 -0.54 -3.82 3.43
N PHE A 20 -0.72 -3.37 4.67
CA PHE A 20 -1.27 -2.06 4.98
C PHE A 20 -0.18 -1.08 5.38
N LYS A 21 -0.31 0.17 4.94
CA LYS A 21 0.50 1.28 5.40
C LYS A 21 -0.41 2.44 5.76
N SER A 22 -0.14 3.06 6.90
CA SER A 22 -0.94 4.19 7.38
C SER A 22 -0.82 5.42 6.47
N SER A 23 0.36 5.67 5.88
CA SER A 23 0.57 6.83 5.02
C SER A 23 1.75 6.65 4.06
N THR A 24 1.91 7.60 3.14
CA THR A 24 3.09 7.70 2.27
C THR A 24 4.35 8.18 2.99
N ALA A 25 4.30 8.47 4.30
CA ALA A 25 5.52 8.77 5.07
C ALA A 25 6.51 7.58 5.05
N ASN A 26 5.99 6.36 4.87
CA ASN A 26 6.77 5.12 4.84
C ASN A 26 6.87 4.52 3.42
N LEU A 27 6.99 5.36 2.38
CA LEU A 27 7.09 4.90 0.99
C LEU A 27 8.24 3.91 0.76
N LYS A 28 9.38 4.07 1.46
CA LYS A 28 10.51 3.13 1.35
C LYS A 28 10.13 1.72 1.81
N SER A 29 9.50 1.61 2.98
CA SER A 29 9.02 0.32 3.49
C SER A 29 7.96 -0.28 2.55
N ALA A 30 7.05 0.53 2.00
CA ALA A 30 6.10 0.07 1.00
C ALA A 30 6.78 -0.49 -0.27
N ALA A 31 7.86 0.15 -0.73
CA ALA A 31 8.63 -0.29 -1.89
C ALA A 31 9.42 -1.58 -1.60
N GLU A 32 9.99 -1.73 -0.41
CA GLU A 32 10.63 -2.97 0.05
C GLU A 32 9.63 -4.13 0.08
N THR A 33 8.43 -3.92 0.62
CA THR A 33 7.35 -4.91 0.58
C THR A 33 6.96 -5.26 -0.84
N LEU A 34 6.87 -4.26 -1.74
CA LEU A 34 6.56 -4.51 -3.14
C LEU A 34 7.65 -5.33 -3.83
N CYS A 35 8.93 -5.06 -3.55
CA CYS A 35 10.05 -5.86 -4.03
C CYS A 35 9.94 -7.31 -3.53
N ALA A 36 9.59 -7.52 -2.27
CA ALA A 36 9.32 -8.85 -1.72
C ALA A 36 8.16 -9.56 -2.45
N PHE A 37 7.06 -8.86 -2.72
CA PHE A 37 5.93 -9.40 -3.47
C PHE A 37 6.28 -9.75 -4.93
N LEU A 38 7.13 -8.97 -5.58
CA LEU A 38 7.62 -9.25 -6.94
C LEU A 38 8.43 -10.55 -7.03
N ASN A 39 9.08 -10.95 -5.93
CA ASN A 39 9.80 -12.22 -5.84
C ASN A 39 8.89 -13.42 -5.47
N GLY A 40 7.59 -13.19 -5.32
CA GLY A 40 6.60 -14.20 -4.95
C GLY A 40 5.38 -14.19 -5.88
N PRO A 41 4.18 -14.55 -5.38
CA PRO A 41 2.95 -14.57 -6.18
C PRO A 41 2.42 -13.16 -6.54
N GLY A 42 3.17 -12.10 -6.26
CA GLY A 42 2.69 -10.72 -6.32
C GLY A 42 1.90 -10.32 -5.07
N GLY A 43 1.38 -9.10 -5.08
CA GLY A 43 0.62 -8.58 -3.96
C GLY A 43 0.19 -7.13 -4.12
N ILE A 44 -0.47 -6.61 -3.08
CA ILE A 44 -1.04 -5.27 -3.03
C ILE A 44 -0.57 -4.59 -1.74
N VAL A 45 -0.04 -3.38 -1.87
CA VAL A 45 0.22 -2.48 -0.74
C VAL A 45 -0.87 -1.42 -0.71
N LEU A 46 -1.60 -1.34 0.40
CA LEU A 46 -2.71 -0.44 0.62
C LEU A 46 -2.29 0.72 1.54
N ILE A 47 -2.21 1.93 0.98
CA ILE A 47 -1.83 3.14 1.73
C ILE A 47 -3.07 3.88 2.22
N GLY A 48 -3.05 4.35 3.47
CA GLY A 48 -4.16 5.02 4.13
C GLY A 48 -4.96 4.10 5.06
N VAL A 49 -4.38 2.98 5.48
CA VAL A 49 -4.99 2.02 6.43
C VAL A 49 -4.05 1.88 7.62
N ALA A 50 -4.55 2.15 8.82
CA ALA A 50 -3.79 1.96 10.05
C ALA A 50 -3.77 0.47 10.46
N ASP A 51 -2.79 0.09 11.28
CA ASP A 51 -2.54 -1.30 11.72
C ASP A 51 -3.76 -1.92 12.43
N ASN A 52 -4.62 -1.10 13.04
CA ASN A 52 -5.90 -1.52 13.61
C ASN A 52 -7.04 -1.67 12.57
N LYS A 53 -6.70 -1.78 11.29
CA LYS A 53 -7.59 -1.88 10.13
C LYS A 53 -8.51 -0.66 9.93
N LYS A 54 -8.20 0.48 10.57
CA LYS A 54 -8.96 1.72 10.39
C LYS A 54 -8.56 2.40 9.08
N LEU A 55 -9.54 2.70 8.25
CA LEU A 55 -9.39 3.60 7.11
C LEU A 55 -9.13 5.02 7.62
N ILE A 56 -7.91 5.50 7.41
CA ILE A 56 -7.52 6.89 7.71
C ILE A 56 -7.45 7.74 6.43
N GLY A 57 -7.26 7.10 5.28
CA GLY A 57 -7.09 7.76 3.99
C GLY A 57 -5.70 8.41 3.86
N GLN A 58 -5.45 8.95 2.67
CA GLN A 58 -4.21 9.64 2.35
C GLN A 58 -4.54 10.81 1.43
N GLN A 59 -4.09 12.01 1.78
CA GLN A 59 -4.16 13.12 0.84
C GLN A 59 -3.14 12.88 -0.27
N VAL A 60 -3.61 12.82 -1.51
CA VAL A 60 -2.77 12.59 -2.69
C VAL A 60 -2.59 13.90 -3.43
N THR A 61 -1.34 14.33 -3.55
CA THR A 61 -0.93 15.47 -4.36
C THR A 61 -0.13 14.99 -5.57
N ASP A 62 0.15 15.87 -6.52
CA ASP A 62 1.03 15.53 -7.64
C ASP A 62 2.44 15.18 -7.18
N ARG A 63 2.91 15.81 -6.10
CA ARG A 63 4.17 15.44 -5.43
C ARG A 63 4.12 14.00 -4.95
N THR A 64 3.03 13.58 -4.32
CA THR A 64 2.84 12.19 -3.85
C THR A 64 2.97 11.19 -4.99
N LYS A 65 2.34 11.47 -6.15
CA LYS A 65 2.43 10.61 -7.34
C LYS A 65 3.86 10.54 -7.89
N LEU A 66 4.55 11.68 -7.92
CA LEU A 66 5.94 11.76 -8.38
C LEU A 66 6.88 10.97 -7.46
N ASP A 67 6.73 11.10 -6.14
CA ASP A 67 7.55 10.37 -5.17
C ASP A 67 7.31 8.86 -5.28
N ILE A 68 6.06 8.41 -5.49
CA ILE A 68 5.74 7.01 -5.80
C ILE A 68 6.43 6.57 -7.10
N SER A 69 6.30 7.33 -8.19
CA SER A 69 6.95 6.98 -9.46
C SER A 69 8.47 6.87 -9.32
N ASN A 70 9.09 7.79 -8.58
CA ASN A 70 10.53 7.82 -8.36
C ASN A 70 11.02 6.64 -7.51
N ILE A 71 10.25 6.20 -6.51
CA ILE A 71 10.66 5.07 -5.69
C ILE A 71 10.48 3.74 -6.43
N LEU A 72 9.42 3.60 -7.23
CA LEU A 72 9.20 2.42 -8.04
C LEU A 72 10.27 2.21 -9.12
N LYS A 73 10.91 3.28 -9.61
CA LYS A 73 12.05 3.18 -10.53
C LYS A 73 13.33 2.64 -9.89
N LYS A 74 13.38 2.51 -8.57
CA LYS A 74 14.56 2.09 -7.80
C LYS A 74 14.48 0.66 -7.28
N ILE A 75 13.34 0.00 -7.44
CA ILE A 75 13.13 -1.40 -7.04
C ILE A 75 13.25 -2.34 -8.24
#